data_AF-A0A7X7YRZ3-F1
#
_entry.id   AF-A0A7X7YRZ3-F1
#
_cell.length_a   1.000
_cell.length_b   1.000
_cell.length_c   1.000
_cell.angle_alpha   90.00
_cell.angle_beta   90.00
_cell.angle_gamma   90.00
#
_symmetry.space_group_name_H-M   'P 1'
#
loop_
_entity.id
_entity.type
_entity.pdbx_description
1 polymer ?
#
loop_
_entity_poly.entity_id
_entity_poly.type
_entity_poly.pdbx_seq_one_letter_code
_entity_poly.pdbx_strand_id
1 'polypeptide(L)' 'MYRNQKNQVRHLTKQEYVALKTLCRLSKNLYNATLYAIRQYYFTEKKYLRYESAYHALKDNEN' A
#
# COMPACT_ATOMS: atom_id res chain seq x y z
N MET A 1 24.06 1.82 13.26
CA MET A 1 23.33 0.76 12.53
C MET A 1 22.13 0.39 13.39
N TYR A 2 20.93 0.87 13.07
CA TYR A 2 19.73 0.61 13.87
C TYR A 2 19.48 -0.90 13.92
N ARG A 3 19.40 -1.46 15.13
CA ARG A 3 19.05 -2.87 15.38
C ARG A 3 17.57 -3.07 15.04
N ASN A 4 17.26 -3.25 13.76
CA ASN A 4 15.93 -3.63 13.33
C ASN A 4 15.70 -5.11 13.64
N GLN A 5 14.99 -5.37 14.74
CA GLN A 5 14.54 -6.71 15.11
C GLN A 5 13.42 -7.15 14.16
N LYS A 6 13.64 -8.25 13.45
CA LYS A 6 12.60 -8.90 12.64
C LYS A 6 11.84 -9.88 13.53
N ASN A 7 10.62 -9.52 13.92
CA ASN A 7 9.72 -10.45 14.58
C ASN A 7 8.98 -11.28 13.53
N GLN A 8 9.24 -12.58 13.49
CA GLN A 8 8.43 -13.52 12.74
C GLN A 8 7.18 -13.84 13.56
N VAL A 9 6.00 -13.70 12.95
CA VAL A 9 4.75 -14.16 13.57
C VAL A 9 4.86 -15.67 13.79
N ARG A 10 4.67 -16.10 15.04
CA ARG A 10 4.78 -17.51 15.42
C ARG A 10 3.64 -18.32 14.79
N HIS A 11 3.87 -19.63 14.63
CA HIS A 11 2.87 -20.59 14.14
C HIS A 11 2.44 -20.43 12.67
N LEU A 12 3.25 -19.76 11.84
CA LEU A 12 3.06 -19.74 10.38
C LEU A 12 4.01 -20.71 9.70
N THR A 13 3.49 -21.45 8.72
CA THR A 13 4.30 -22.12 7.71
C THR A 13 5.09 -21.10 6.89
N LYS A 14 6.13 -21.57 6.18
CA LYS A 14 6.92 -20.72 5.28
C LYS A 14 6.05 -20.03 4.22
N GLN A 15 5.06 -20.76 3.68
CA GLN A 15 4.15 -20.23 2.65
C GLN A 15 3.26 -19.12 3.22
N GLU A 16 2.66 -19.31 4.40
CA GLU A 16 1.82 -18.29 5.03
C GLU A 16 2.62 -17.05 5.41
N TYR A 17 3.84 -17.22 5.92
CA TYR A 17 4.71 -16.08 6.22
C TYR A 17 5.05 -15.27 4.96
N VAL A 18 5.35 -15.93 3.84
CA VAL A 18 5.61 -15.29 2.55
C VAL A 18 4.36 -14.58 2.02
N ALA A 19 3.19 -15.20 2.13
CA ALA A 19 1.92 -14.60 1.74
C ALA A 19 1.63 -13.33 2.56
N LEU A 20 1.75 -13.41 3.90
CA LEU A 20 1.57 -12.25 4.79
C LEU A 20 2.52 -11.11 4.44
N LYS A 21 3.81 -11.40 4.27
CA LYS A 21 4.81 -10.39 3.89
C LYS A 21 4.47 -9.74 2.55
N THR A 22 3.98 -10.53 1.59
CA THR A 22 3.57 -10.03 0.27
C THR A 22 2.35 -9.13 0.38
N LEU A 23 1.33 -9.53 1.14
CA LEU A 23 0.14 -8.72 1.40
C LEU A 23 0.50 -7.40 2.10
N CYS A 24 1.39 -7.42 3.10
CA CYS A 24 1.87 -6.19 3.74
C CYS A 24 2.58 -5.26 2.75
N ARG A 25 3.40 -5.81 1.85
CA ARG A 25 4.09 -5.02 0.81
C ARG A 25 3.08 -4.38 -0.14
N LEU A 26 2.14 -5.17 -0.65
CA LEU A 26 1.09 -4.71 -1.56
C LEU A 26 0.21 -3.65 -0.91
N SER A 27 -0.25 -3.88 0.33
CA SER A 27 -1.05 -2.92 1.08
C SER A 27 -0.32 -1.58 1.28
N LYS A 28 0.96 -1.61 1.67
CA LYS A 28 1.78 -0.41 1.81
C LYS A 28 1.98 0.32 0.47
N ASN A 29 2.18 -0.42 -0.63
CA ASN A 29 2.33 0.16 -1.95
C ASN A 29 1.03 0.82 -2.43
N LEU A 30 -0.11 0.13 -2.30
CA LEU A 30 -1.43 0.66 -2.64
C LEU A 30 -1.78 1.91 -1.83
N TYR A 31 -1.49 1.91 -0.52
CA TYR A 31 -1.68 3.09 0.32
C TYR A 31 -0.84 4.28 -0.19
N ASN A 32 0.44 4.06 -0.47
CA ASN A 32 1.33 5.12 -0.94
C ASN A 32 0.89 5.68 -2.30
N ALA A 33 0.51 4.81 -3.24
CA ALA A 33 0.01 5.21 -4.56
C ALA A 33 -1.30 6.03 -4.44
N THR A 34 -2.22 5.59 -3.59
CA THR A 34 -3.49 6.28 -3.34
C THR A 34 -3.26 7.64 -2.67
N LEU A 35 -2.40 7.70 -1.66
CA LEU A 35 -2.04 8.95 -0.98
C LEU A 35 -1.40 9.95 -1.95
N TYR A 36 -0.52 9.47 -2.83
CA TYR A 36 0.09 10.30 -3.86
C TYR A 36 -0.96 10.87 -4.82
N ALA A 37 -1.85 10.01 -5.35
CA ALA A 37 -2.92 10.43 -6.26
C ALA A 37 -3.85 11.48 -5.63
N ILE A 38 -4.27 11.27 -4.37
CA ILE A 38 -5.09 12.23 -3.62
C ILE A 38 -4.37 13.57 -3.47
N ARG A 39 -3.08 13.56 -3.10
CA ARG A 39 -2.30 14.79 -2.93
C ARG A 39 -2.14 15.54 -4.26
N GLN A 40 -1.84 14.82 -5.33
CA GLN A 40 -1.68 15.42 -6.65
C GLN A 40 -2.97 16.05 -7.15
N TYR A 41 -4.11 15.36 -6.96
CA TYR A 41 -5.43 15.88 -7.28
C TYR A 41 -5.78 17.10 -6.43
N TYR A 42 -5.48 17.08 -5.13
CA TYR A 42 -5.72 18.23 -4.28
C TYR A 42 -4.89 19.46 -4.69
N PHE A 43 -3.61 19.28 -5.04
CA PHE A 43 -2.78 20.41 -5.42
C PHE A 43 -3.23 21.08 -6.72
N THR A 44 -3.75 20.29 -7.66
CA THR A 44 -4.24 20.75 -8.97
C THR A 44 -5.66 21.31 -8.89
N GLU A 45 -6.59 20.53 -8.34
CA GLU A 45 -8.04 20.83 -8.37
C GLU A 45 -8.56 21.52 -7.09
N LYS A 46 -7.74 21.60 -6.04
CA LYS A 46 -8.13 22.06 -4.69
C LYS A 46 -9.32 21.28 -4.10
N LYS A 47 -9.48 20.03 -4.52
CA LYS A 47 -10.57 19.13 -4.11
C LYS A 47 -10.03 17.79 -3.60
N TYR A 48 -10.84 17.09 -2.84
CA TYR A 48 -10.54 15.73 -2.41
C TYR A 48 -10.89 14.73 -3.52
N LEU A 49 -9.97 13.81 -3.82
CA LEU A 49 -10.20 12.71 -4.76
C LEU A 49 -10.98 11.60 -4.04
N ARG A 50 -12.22 11.35 -4.48
CA ARG A 50 -13.09 10.32 -3.90
C ARG A 50 -12.58 8.91 -4.22
N TYR A 51 -13.00 7.97 -3.40
CA TYR A 51 -12.60 6.56 -3.51
C TYR A 51 -12.87 5.97 -4.89
N GLU A 52 -14.06 6.20 -5.45
CA GLU A 52 -14.48 5.61 -6.74
C GLU A 52 -13.55 6.09 -7.87
N SER A 53 -13.23 7.38 -7.87
CA SER A 53 -12.29 7.98 -8.83
C SER A 53 -10.86 7.46 -8.63
N ALA A 54 -10.40 7.36 -7.39
CA ALA A 54 -9.08 6.81 -7.07
C ALA A 54 -8.98 5.33 -7.47
N TYR A 55 -10.03 4.55 -7.25
CA TYR A 55 -10.12 3.14 -7.66
C TYR A 55 -9.98 3.01 -9.17
N HIS A 56 -10.75 3.77 -9.97
CA HIS A 56 -10.63 3.70 -11.42
C HIS A 56 -9.25 4.12 -11.94
N ALA A 57 -8.59 5.07 -11.28
CA ALA A 57 -7.25 5.52 -11.66
C ALA A 57 -6.14 4.53 -11.26
N LEU A 58 -6.33 3.75 -10.20
CA LEU A 58 -5.28 2.93 -9.59
C LEU A 58 -5.50 1.41 -9.69
N LYS A 59 -6.66 0.96 -10.19
CA LYS A 59 -7.00 -0.48 -10.28
C LYS A 59 -6.01 -1.29 -11.12
N ASP A 60 -5.41 -0.67 -12.13
CA ASP A 60 -4.47 -1.30 -13.06
C ASP A 60 -3.00 -1.01 -12.66
N ASN A 61 -2.78 -0.43 -11.48
CA ASN A 61 -1.45 -0.12 -11.00
C ASN A 61 -0.70 -1.40 -10.61
N GLU A 62 0.48 -1.61 -11.21
CA GLU A 62 1.31 -2.81 -10.99
C GLU A 62 2.10 -2.80 -9.67
N ASN A 63 2.09 -1.70 -8.92
CA ASN A 63 2.88 -1.53 -7.68
C ASN A 63 2.33 -2.25 -6.45
#